data_AF-A0A0A1CG96-F1
#
_entry.id   AF-A0A0A1CG96-F1
#
_cell.length_a   1.000
_cell.length_b   1.000
_cell.length_c   1.000
_cell.angle_alpha   90.00
_cell.angle_beta   90.00
_cell.angle_gamma   90.00
#
_symmetry.space_group_name_H-M   'P 1'
#
loop_
_entity.id
_entity.type
_entity.pdbx_description
1 polymer ?
#
loop_
_entity_poly.entity_id
_entity_poly.type
_entity_poly.pdbx_seq_one_letter_code
_entity_poly.pdbx_strand_id
1 'polypeptide(L)'
;VKVLRSMRPVDLEDVVVGQYKGHSEGNKTYPSYTDDPSVPNNSLTPTFAASTLFIDNARWDGVPFLMIAGNAEIRVQFKNVPGNLYNRKFGTDLDEAANELVIRAQ
;
A
#
# COMPACT_ATOMS: atom_id res chain seq x y z
N VAL A 1 6.52 -20.74 -13.11
CA VAL A 1 6.24 -19.45 -12.42
C VAL A 1 7.55 -18.80 -12.00
N LYS A 2 8.09 -17.85 -12.79
CA LYS A 2 9.44 -17.28 -12.56
C LYS A 2 9.45 -16.12 -11.55
N VAL A 3 8.46 -15.23 -11.62
CA VAL A 3 8.37 -14.05 -10.76
C VAL A 3 8.21 -14.42 -9.29
N LEU A 4 7.23 -15.27 -8.94
CA LEU A 4 7.00 -15.68 -7.55
C LEU A 4 8.20 -16.43 -6.94
N ARG A 5 8.99 -17.13 -7.76
CA ARG A 5 10.22 -17.81 -7.30
C ARG A 5 11.37 -16.83 -7.02
N SER A 6 11.32 -15.63 -7.59
CA SER A 6 12.28 -14.55 -7.36
C SER A 6 11.81 -13.60 -6.27
N MET A 7 10.65 -13.80 -5.67
CA MET A 7 10.15 -12.94 -4.59
C MET A 7 10.90 -13.28 -3.30
N ARG A 8 11.42 -12.27 -2.61
CA ARG A 8 12.00 -12.46 -1.28
C ARG A 8 10.91 -12.93 -0.31
N PRO A 9 11.26 -13.80 0.66
CA PRO A 9 10.41 -14.00 1.83
C PRO A 9 10.10 -12.66 2.50
N VAL A 10 8.88 -12.52 3.02
CA VAL A 10 8.43 -11.29 3.67
C VAL A 10 8.90 -11.28 5.11
N ASP A 11 9.60 -10.22 5.52
CA ASP A 11 10.01 -10.01 6.90
C ASP A 11 8.94 -9.24 7.67
N LEU A 12 8.82 -9.52 8.98
CA LEU A 12 7.80 -8.90 9.83
C LEU A 12 7.96 -7.38 9.95
N GLU A 13 9.17 -6.86 9.77
CA GLU A 13 9.44 -5.41 9.77
C GLU A 13 8.87 -4.69 8.56
N ASP A 14 8.67 -5.40 7.45
CA ASP A 14 8.08 -4.88 6.21
C ASP A 14 6.56 -5.02 6.19
N VAL A 15 5.94 -5.49 7.27
CA VAL A 15 4.51 -5.78 7.36
C VAL A 15 3.86 -4.92 8.44
N VAL A 16 2.78 -4.25 8.05
CA VAL A 16 1.86 -3.57 8.97
C VAL A 16 0.52 -4.27 8.90
N VAL A 17 0.06 -4.75 10.06
CA VAL A 17 -1.28 -5.30 10.23
C VAL A 17 -2.10 -4.41 11.15
N GLY A 18 -3.40 -4.35 10.89
CA GLY A 18 -4.34 -3.59 11.69
C GLY A 18 -5.64 -4.34 11.88
N GLN A 19 -6.37 -3.98 12.93
CA GLN A 19 -7.73 -4.43 13.18
C GLN A 19 -8.60 -3.20 13.38
N TYR A 20 -9.67 -3.07 12.60
CA TYR A 20 -10.53 -1.88 12.68
C TYR A 20 -11.20 -1.79 14.05
N LYS A 21 -11.30 -0.57 14.56
CA LYS A 21 -11.99 -0.25 15.81
C LYS A 21 -13.29 0.48 15.52
N GLY A 22 -14.20 0.42 16.48
CA GLY A 22 -15.46 1.12 16.39
C GLY A 22 -15.23 2.63 16.40
N HIS A 23 -16.10 3.35 15.72
CA HIS A 23 -16.05 4.80 15.65
C HIS A 23 -17.47 5.36 15.71
N SER A 24 -17.64 6.48 16.40
CA SER A 24 -18.91 7.20 16.47
C SER A 24 -18.78 8.52 15.74
N GLU A 25 -19.69 8.77 14.79
CA GLU A 25 -19.74 9.98 14.00
C GLU A 25 -21.18 10.54 14.04
N GLY A 26 -21.35 11.70 14.69
CA GLY A 26 -22.65 12.29 14.94
C GLY A 26 -23.56 11.35 15.75
N ASN A 27 -24.72 10.99 15.18
CA ASN A 27 -25.68 10.06 15.79
C ASN A 27 -25.48 8.60 15.35
N LYS A 28 -24.45 8.29 14.55
CA LYS A 28 -24.16 6.91 14.11
C LYS A 28 -22.97 6.36 14.86
N THR A 29 -23.09 5.12 15.32
CA THR A 29 -22.00 4.35 15.92
C THR A 29 -21.72 3.14 15.06
N TYR A 30 -20.47 2.98 14.65
CA TYR A 30 -19.97 1.84 13.89
C TYR A 30 -19.26 0.88 14.84
N PRO A 31 -19.62 -0.42 14.85
CA PRO A 31 -19.01 -1.39 15.75
C PRO A 31 -17.55 -1.67 15.40
N SER A 32 -16.77 -2.09 16.39
CA SER A 32 -15.44 -2.66 16.23
C SER A 32 -15.51 -4.09 15.71
N TYR A 33 -14.38 -4.63 15.21
CA TYR A 33 -14.31 -6.04 14.80
C TYR A 33 -14.63 -7.01 15.95
N THR A 34 -14.19 -6.66 17.16
CA THR A 34 -14.43 -7.45 18.37
C THR A 34 -15.81 -7.26 18.98
N ASP A 35 -16.63 -6.34 18.46
CA ASP A 35 -18.02 -6.16 18.91
C ASP A 35 -18.96 -7.17 18.23
N ASP A 36 -18.52 -7.83 17.16
CA ASP A 36 -19.28 -8.90 16.52
C ASP A 36 -19.35 -10.13 17.46
N PRO A 37 -20.56 -10.62 17.79
CA PRO A 37 -20.73 -11.73 18.73
C PRO A 37 -20.14 -13.06 18.24
N SER A 38 -19.85 -13.19 16.93
CA SER A 38 -19.16 -14.35 16.36
C SER A 38 -17.63 -14.30 16.51
N VAL A 39 -17.07 -13.16 16.91
CA VAL A 39 -15.64 -12.93 17.06
C VAL A 39 -15.24 -13.02 18.54
N PRO A 40 -14.17 -13.76 18.89
CA PRO A 40 -13.66 -13.75 20.26
C PRO A 40 -13.20 -12.35 20.70
N ASN A 41 -13.55 -11.94 21.92
CA ASN A 41 -13.19 -10.62 22.47
C ASN A 41 -11.68 -10.33 22.49
N ASN A 42 -10.84 -11.37 22.51
CA ASN A 42 -9.37 -11.28 22.46
C ASN A 42 -8.79 -11.63 21.08
N SER A 43 -9.60 -11.59 20.03
CA SER A 43 -9.16 -11.91 18.67
C SER A 43 -8.06 -10.98 18.19
N LEU A 44 -6.95 -11.56 17.74
CA LEU A 44 -5.84 -10.87 17.10
C LEU A 44 -5.90 -10.93 15.57
N THR A 45 -7.04 -11.36 15.01
CA THR A 45 -7.22 -11.46 13.55
C THR A 45 -7.07 -10.08 12.91
N PRO A 46 -6.14 -9.89 11.95
CA PRO A 46 -6.00 -8.64 11.24
C PRO A 46 -7.12 -8.47 10.22
N THR A 47 -7.70 -7.26 10.15
CA THR A 47 -8.70 -6.86 9.15
C THR A 47 -8.10 -5.92 8.09
N PHE A 48 -6.86 -5.51 8.28
CA PHE A 48 -6.07 -4.72 7.36
C PHE A 48 -4.64 -5.28 7.34
N ALA A 49 -4.04 -5.30 6.15
CA ALA A 49 -2.64 -5.65 5.99
C ALA A 49 -2.04 -4.83 4.86
N ALA A 50 -0.84 -4.28 5.11
CA ALA A 50 0.03 -3.70 4.12
C ALA A 50 1.42 -4.32 4.23
N SER A 51 2.07 -4.59 3.11
CA SER A 51 3.43 -5.12 3.10
C SER A 51 4.25 -4.58 1.94
N THR A 52 5.55 -4.40 2.18
CA THR A 52 6.51 -4.15 1.10
C THR A 52 7.09 -5.48 0.63
N LEU A 53 7.11 -5.71 -0.69
CA LEU A 53 7.72 -6.89 -1.30
C LEU A 53 8.86 -6.49 -2.23
N PHE A 54 9.84 -7.38 -2.37
CA PHE A 54 10.95 -7.23 -3.32
C PHE A 54 11.06 -8.46 -4.22
N ILE A 55 11.38 -8.23 -5.49
CA ILE A 55 11.52 -9.27 -6.51
C ILE A 55 12.95 -9.24 -7.06
N ASP A 56 13.72 -10.27 -6.75
CA ASP A 56 15.12 -10.40 -7.11
C ASP A 56 15.27 -10.92 -8.54
N ASN A 57 15.11 -9.99 -9.48
CA ASN A 57 15.49 -10.19 -10.88
C ASN A 57 15.93 -8.88 -11.51
N ALA A 58 16.59 -8.98 -12.67
CA ALA A 58 17.13 -7.83 -13.40
C ALA A 58 16.10 -6.76 -13.78
N ARG A 59 14.79 -7.05 -13.75
CA ARG A 59 13.76 -6.04 -14.05
C ARG A 59 13.33 -5.24 -12.82
N TRP A 60 13.26 -5.90 -11.67
CA TRP A 60 12.66 -5.36 -10.45
C TRP A 60 13.65 -5.17 -9.31
N ASP A 61 14.94 -5.31 -9.59
CA ASP A 61 15.99 -5.09 -8.62
C ASP A 61 15.88 -3.68 -7.99
N GLY A 62 15.82 -3.64 -6.66
CA GLY A 62 15.64 -2.42 -5.87
C GLY A 62 14.26 -1.73 -5.98
N VAL A 63 13.27 -2.32 -6.66
CA VAL A 63 11.91 -1.74 -6.77
C VAL A 63 10.99 -2.32 -5.70
N PRO A 64 10.48 -1.52 -4.75
CA PRO A 64 9.53 -1.99 -3.76
C PRO A 64 8.12 -2.14 -4.36
N PHE A 65 7.46 -3.25 -4.04
CA PHE A 65 6.06 -3.51 -4.35
C PHE A 65 5.23 -3.38 -3.09
N LEU A 66 4.51 -2.26 -2.94
CA LEU A 66 3.59 -2.07 -1.83
C LEU A 66 2.28 -2.81 -2.12
N MET A 67 1.96 -3.81 -1.31
CA MET A 67 0.66 -4.49 -1.35
C MET A 67 -0.20 -4.01 -0.19
N ILE A 68 -1.43 -3.60 -0.47
CA ILE A 68 -2.42 -3.21 0.54
C ILE A 68 -3.68 -4.03 0.29
N ALA A 69 -4.08 -4.82 1.29
CA ALA A 69 -5.30 -5.60 1.21
C ALA A 69 -6.54 -4.69 1.33
N GLY A 70 -7.51 -4.89 0.43
CA GLY A 70 -8.77 -4.15 0.41
C GLY A 70 -8.87 -3.04 -0.64
N ASN A 71 -7.83 -2.84 -1.45
CA ASN A 71 -7.88 -1.94 -2.61
C ASN A 71 -7.82 -2.73 -3.92
N ALA A 72 -8.76 -2.49 -4.83
CA ALA A 72 -8.80 -3.09 -6.17
C ALA A 72 -8.15 -2.16 -7.22
N GLU A 73 -6.97 -1.63 -6.89
CA GLU A 73 -6.24 -0.68 -7.72
C GLU A 73 -4.77 -1.11 -7.86
N ILE A 74 -4.24 -0.98 -9.08
CA ILE A 74 -2.81 -1.11 -9.37
C ILE A 74 -2.29 0.28 -9.71
N ARG A 75 -1.25 0.72 -9.00
CA ARG A 75 -0.58 2.01 -9.22
C ARG A 75 0.90 1.78 -9.50
N VAL A 76 1.39 2.35 -10.60
CA VAL A 76 2.82 2.37 -10.95
C VAL A 76 3.30 3.81 -10.90
N GLN A 77 4.16 4.13 -9.92
CA GLN A 77 4.80 5.42 -9.81
C GLN A 77 6.18 5.38 -10.47
N PHE A 78 6.43 6.30 -11.39
CA PHE A 78 7.70 6.39 -12.11
C PHE A 78 8.72 7.24 -11.35
N LYS A 79 10.01 7.02 -11.62
CA LYS A 79 11.07 7.90 -11.08
C LYS A 79 10.95 9.29 -11.71
N ASN A 80 11.37 10.31 -10.95
CA ASN A 80 11.47 11.69 -11.43
C ASN A 80 12.48 11.79 -12.58
N VAL A 81 12.28 12.80 -13.44
CA VAL A 81 13.18 13.06 -14.56
C VAL A 81 14.48 13.67 -14.03
N PRO A 82 15.65 13.04 -14.24
CA PRO A 82 16.91 13.59 -13.79
C PRO A 82 17.26 14.87 -14.59
N GLY A 83 17.71 15.92 -13.91
CA GLY A 83 18.19 17.14 -14.56
C GLY A 83 17.09 18.01 -15.17
N ASN A 84 15.96 18.13 -14.49
CA ASN A 84 14.83 18.92 -14.95
C ASN A 84 15.20 20.40 -15.20
N LEU A 85 15.09 20.82 -16.45
CA LEU A 85 15.41 22.18 -16.90
C LEU A 85 14.34 23.22 -16.55
N TYR A 86 13.17 22.78 -16.06
CA TYR A 86 12.01 23.61 -15.76
C TYR A 86 11.88 23.99 -14.28
N ASN A 87 12.88 23.66 -13.47
CA ASN A 87 12.89 23.97 -12.03
C ASN A 87 12.56 25.45 -11.78
N ARG A 88 11.49 25.66 -11.00
CA ARG A 88 10.96 26.96 -10.55
C ARG A 88 10.32 27.87 -11.61
N LYS A 89 10.14 27.44 -12.87
CA LYS A 89 9.57 28.33 -13.91
C LYS A 89 8.04 28.43 -13.94
N PHE A 90 7.33 27.56 -13.23
CA PHE A 90 5.85 27.46 -13.34
C PHE A 90 5.07 27.50 -12.02
N GLY A 91 5.69 27.87 -10.89
CA GLY A 91 4.99 27.99 -9.60
C GLY A 91 4.54 26.66 -8.98
N THR A 92 4.78 25.55 -9.67
CA THR A 92 4.70 24.18 -9.15
C THR A 92 6.10 23.58 -9.12
N ASP A 93 6.43 22.85 -8.05
CA ASP A 93 7.69 22.14 -7.95
C ASP A 93 7.62 20.87 -8.81
N LEU A 94 7.90 21.03 -10.10
CA LEU A 94 7.83 19.95 -11.09
C LEU A 94 8.84 18.82 -10.81
N ASP A 95 9.80 19.03 -9.90
CA ASP A 95 10.72 17.99 -9.42
C ASP A 95 10.10 17.08 -8.37
N GLU A 96 8.96 17.45 -7.79
CA GLU A 96 8.28 16.66 -6.74
C GLU A 96 7.17 15.76 -7.30
N ALA A 97 6.69 15.99 -8.53
CA ALA A 97 5.56 15.26 -9.09
C ALA A 97 6.02 14.09 -10.01
N ALA A 98 6.06 12.88 -9.44
CA ALA A 98 6.26 11.65 -10.20
C ALA A 98 5.05 11.35 -11.10
N ASN A 99 5.30 10.88 -12.33
CA ASN A 99 4.23 10.35 -13.18
C ASN A 99 3.66 9.08 -12.55
N GLU A 100 2.35 8.87 -12.72
CA GLU A 100 1.66 7.69 -12.22
C GLU A 100 0.75 7.08 -13.28
N LEU A 101 0.84 5.75 -13.44
CA LEU A 101 -0.14 4.96 -14.18
C LEU A 101 -1.05 4.26 -13.17
N VAL A 102 -2.34 4.56 -13.24
CA VAL A 102 -3.36 3.99 -12.35
C VAL A 102 -4.31 3.10 -13.14
N ILE A 103 -4.46 1.86 -12.70
CA ILE A 103 -5.39 0.88 -13.27
C ILE A 103 -6.36 0.48 -12.16
N ARG A 104 -7.66 0.73 -12.37
CA ARG A 104 -8.74 0.38 -11.44
C ARG A 104 -9.52 -0.79 -12.00
N ALA A 105 -9.58 -1.88 -11.25
CA ALA A 105 -10.50 -2.97 -11.54
C ALA A 105 -11.83 -2.66 -10.84
N GLN A 106 -12.92 -2.67 -11.59
CA GLN A 106 -14.28 -2.54 -11.07
C GLN A 106 -14.88 -3.92 -10.81
#